data_AF-A0ABD2XKL9-F1
#
_entry.id   AF-A0ABD2XKL9-F1
#
_cell.length_a   1.000
_cell.length_b   1.000
_cell.length_c   1.000
_cell.angle_alpha   90.00
_cell.angle_beta   90.00
_cell.angle_gamma   90.00
#
_symmetry.space_group_name_H-M   'P 1'
#
loop_
_entity.id
_entity.type
_entity.pdbx_description
1 polymer ?
#
loop_
_entity_poly.entity_id
_entity_poly.type
_entity_poly.pdbx_seq_one_letter_code
_entity_poly.pdbx_strand_id
1 'polypeptide(L)'
;MDSKRKCTFTPFSFDDPETPRSPSVLVPESCRSMREQVKAVEKNLNDWQAYHDIGLRLLKIICNVTDETLPDELVQPCEKLDEVCDKLDAIVTNLKAILNKMKAIAELQKDRGPLFRTWETKRFVEITEEIYESYRKEAEEKRIIHEIAPRQFTRKDRVSNCSMWRVQPLIDLAETNRNVGYMLWEIEEILR
;
A
#
# COMPACT_ATOMS: atom_id res chain seq x y z
N MET A 1 -11.23 88.35 -30.59
CA MET A 1 -12.43 87.68 -30.08
C MET A 1 -12.14 86.20 -30.01
N ASP A 2 -12.38 85.64 -28.83
CA ASP A 2 -12.01 84.33 -28.29
C ASP A 2 -12.12 83.12 -29.22
N SER A 3 -11.07 82.29 -29.22
CA SER A 3 -11.18 80.86 -29.53
C SER A 3 -10.80 80.06 -28.28
N LYS A 4 -11.81 79.70 -27.50
CA LYS A 4 -11.68 78.79 -26.34
C LYS A 4 -11.33 77.40 -26.85
N ARG A 5 -10.11 76.92 -26.63
CA ARG A 5 -9.82 75.48 -26.64
C ARG A 5 -9.99 74.95 -25.22
N LYS A 6 -11.05 74.18 -24.99
CA LYS A 6 -11.25 73.41 -23.75
C LYS A 6 -10.19 72.29 -23.72
N CYS A 7 -9.29 72.31 -22.74
CA CYS A 7 -8.49 71.15 -22.40
C CYS A 7 -9.39 70.15 -21.68
N THR A 8 -9.75 69.06 -22.35
CA THR A 8 -10.42 67.93 -21.74
C THR A 8 -9.36 67.06 -21.07
N PHE A 9 -9.27 67.09 -19.75
CA PHE A 9 -8.48 66.13 -18.97
C PHE A 9 -9.26 64.81 -18.92
N THR A 10 -8.78 63.79 -19.62
CA THR A 10 -9.17 62.40 -19.32
C THR A 10 -8.35 61.94 -18.11
N PRO A 11 -8.98 61.42 -17.04
CA PRO A 11 -8.23 60.90 -15.91
C PRO A 11 -7.49 59.65 -16.39
N PHE A 12 -6.17 59.65 -16.23
CA PHE A 12 -5.36 58.45 -16.37
C PHE A 12 -5.76 57.53 -15.22
N SER A 13 -6.48 56.45 -15.51
CA SER A 13 -6.69 55.38 -14.54
C SER A 13 -5.35 54.65 -14.45
N PHE A 14 -4.77 54.60 -13.26
CA PHE A 14 -3.77 53.58 -12.97
C PHE A 14 -4.53 52.26 -13.03
N ASP A 15 -4.31 51.47 -14.08
CA ASP A 15 -4.61 50.05 -13.99
C ASP A 15 -3.75 49.50 -12.85
N ASP A 16 -4.40 49.03 -11.79
CA ASP A 16 -3.74 48.32 -10.71
C ASP A 16 -2.87 47.22 -11.36
N PRO A 17 -1.57 47.12 -11.01
CA PRO A 17 -0.79 46.00 -11.48
C PRO A 17 -1.50 44.74 -10.98
N GLU A 18 -1.90 43.87 -11.90
CA GLU A 18 -2.47 42.57 -11.57
C GLU A 18 -1.59 41.97 -10.48
N THR A 19 -2.15 41.88 -9.25
CA THR A 19 -1.52 41.17 -8.15
C THR A 19 -1.03 39.84 -8.70
N PRO A 20 0.26 39.49 -8.59
CA PRO A 20 0.75 38.21 -9.06
C PRO A 20 -0.11 37.14 -8.41
N ARG A 21 -0.96 36.48 -9.21
CA ARG A 21 -1.67 35.29 -8.75
C ARG A 21 -0.57 34.36 -8.26
N SER A 22 -0.56 34.08 -6.96
CA SER A 22 0.36 33.12 -6.37
C SER A 22 0.40 31.90 -7.29
N PRO A 23 1.58 31.40 -7.69
CA PRO A 23 1.64 30.21 -8.51
C PRO A 23 0.95 29.13 -7.69
N SER A 24 -0.21 28.67 -8.14
CA SER A 24 -0.73 27.38 -7.72
C SER A 24 0.43 26.40 -7.96
N VAL A 25 1.09 25.95 -6.89
CA VAL A 25 2.22 25.03 -7.00
C VAL A 25 1.68 23.77 -7.68
N LEU A 26 1.90 23.68 -8.99
CA LEU A 26 1.49 22.54 -9.79
C LEU A 26 2.31 21.36 -9.30
N VAL A 27 1.68 20.50 -8.50
CA VAL A 27 2.34 19.29 -8.02
C VAL A 27 2.69 18.42 -9.23
N PRO A 28 3.97 18.05 -9.44
CA PRO A 28 4.38 17.23 -10.56
C PRO A 28 3.57 15.94 -10.68
N GLU A 29 3.32 15.49 -11.91
CA GLU A 29 2.60 14.24 -12.20
C GLU A 29 3.28 13.03 -11.54
N SER A 30 4.62 13.03 -11.48
CA SER A 30 5.41 12.02 -10.79
C SER A 30 5.13 11.96 -9.29
N CYS A 31 4.95 13.10 -8.62
CA CYS A 31 4.50 13.15 -7.23
C CYS A 31 3.11 12.51 -7.12
N ARG A 32 2.14 12.91 -7.95
CA ARG A 32 0.77 12.34 -7.93
C ARG A 32 0.79 10.82 -8.09
N SER A 33 1.51 10.31 -9.08
CA SER A 33 1.64 8.88 -9.36
C SER A 33 2.27 8.13 -8.18
N MET A 34 3.30 8.69 -7.54
CA MET A 34 3.91 8.09 -6.35
C MET A 34 2.91 8.04 -5.19
N ARG A 35 2.11 9.08 -4.97
CA ARG A 35 1.05 9.09 -3.95
C ARG A 35 0.01 8.02 -4.17
N GLU A 36 -0.43 7.85 -5.42
CA GLU A 36 -1.35 6.77 -5.79
C GLU A 36 -0.74 5.40 -5.49
N GLN A 37 0.56 5.21 -5.77
CA GLN A 37 1.25 3.97 -5.44
C GLN A 37 1.32 3.73 -3.92
N VAL A 38 1.63 4.74 -3.10
CA VAL A 38 1.66 4.60 -1.63
C VAL A 38 0.29 4.23 -1.08
N LYS A 39 -0.79 4.89 -1.55
CA LYS A 39 -2.17 4.52 -1.16
C LYS A 39 -2.53 3.11 -1.61
N ALA A 40 -2.03 2.67 -2.77
CA ALA A 40 -2.20 1.30 -3.22
C ALA A 40 -1.46 0.30 -2.32
N VAL A 41 -0.28 0.63 -1.79
CA VAL A 41 0.41 -0.19 -0.77
C VAL A 41 -0.50 -0.34 0.45
N GLU A 42 -0.92 0.76 1.08
CA GLU A 42 -1.78 0.74 2.26
C GLU A 42 -3.04 -0.13 2.05
N LYS A 43 -3.72 0.06 0.91
CA LYS A 43 -4.89 -0.75 0.54
C LYS A 43 -4.57 -2.25 0.50
N ASN A 44 -3.46 -2.65 -0.13
CA ASN A 44 -3.07 -4.06 -0.22
C ASN A 44 -2.75 -4.66 1.15
N LEU A 45 -2.16 -3.88 2.08
CA LEU A 45 -1.87 -4.35 3.43
C LEU A 45 -3.16 -4.53 4.26
N ASN A 46 -4.13 -3.62 4.09
CA ASN A 46 -5.46 -3.77 4.70
C ASN A 46 -6.22 -4.99 4.14
N ASP A 47 -6.18 -5.18 2.82
CA ASP A 47 -6.77 -6.34 2.16
C ASP A 47 -6.10 -7.64 2.67
N TRP A 48 -4.78 -7.65 2.83
CA TRP A 48 -4.04 -8.79 3.39
C TRP A 48 -4.51 -9.13 4.79
N GLN A 49 -4.63 -8.14 5.68
CA GLN A 49 -5.09 -8.37 7.06
C GLN A 49 -6.50 -8.98 7.08
N ALA A 50 -7.40 -8.51 6.21
CA ALA A 50 -8.75 -9.06 6.11
C ALA A 50 -8.74 -10.54 5.71
N TYR A 51 -7.95 -10.92 4.69
CA TYR A 51 -7.84 -12.32 4.27
C TYR A 51 -7.08 -13.19 5.28
N HIS A 52 -6.04 -12.64 5.93
CA HIS A 52 -5.34 -13.30 7.03
C HIS A 52 -6.32 -13.71 8.14
N ASP A 53 -7.22 -12.80 8.55
CA ASP A 53 -8.21 -13.06 9.60
C ASP A 53 -9.26 -14.09 9.16
N ILE A 54 -9.65 -14.10 7.88
CA ILE A 54 -10.50 -15.16 7.31
C ILE A 54 -9.78 -16.51 7.39
N GLY A 55 -8.53 -16.59 6.94
CA GLY A 55 -7.72 -17.80 6.99
C GLY A 55 -7.53 -18.32 8.41
N LEU A 56 -7.32 -17.42 9.38
CA LEU A 56 -7.18 -17.79 10.79
C LEU A 56 -8.47 -18.40 11.35
N ARG A 57 -9.65 -17.91 10.94
CA ARG A 57 -10.94 -18.50 11.32
C ARG A 57 -11.11 -19.89 10.72
N LEU A 58 -10.78 -20.08 9.45
CA LEU A 58 -10.85 -21.38 8.76
C LEU A 58 -9.89 -22.39 9.39
N LEU A 59 -8.64 -21.99 9.64
CA LEU A 59 -7.65 -22.84 10.30
C LEU A 59 -8.08 -23.26 11.70
N LYS A 60 -8.72 -22.38 12.49
CA LYS A 60 -9.27 -22.78 13.79
C LYS A 60 -10.33 -23.87 13.67
N ILE A 61 -11.17 -23.83 12.64
CA ILE A 61 -12.16 -24.89 12.37
C ILE A 61 -11.43 -26.19 12.04
N ILE A 62 -10.48 -26.13 11.10
CA ILE A 62 -9.69 -27.30 10.65
C ILE A 62 -8.88 -27.92 11.81
N CYS A 63 -8.20 -27.09 12.61
CA CYS A 63 -7.34 -27.53 13.73
C CYS A 63 -8.14 -28.14 14.90
N ASN A 64 -9.42 -27.77 15.08
CA ASN A 64 -10.25 -28.18 16.22
C ASN A 64 -11.00 -29.51 16.00
N VAL A 65 -10.94 -30.12 14.81
CA VAL A 65 -11.56 -31.43 14.58
C VAL A 65 -10.81 -32.52 15.36
N THR A 66 -11.56 -33.22 16.21
CA THR A 66 -11.10 -34.34 17.04
C THR A 66 -11.46 -35.66 16.34
N ASP A 67 -10.59 -36.06 15.41
CA ASP A 67 -10.30 -37.41 14.90
C ASP A 67 -11.40 -38.41 14.49
N GLU A 68 -12.72 -38.16 14.56
CA GLU A 68 -13.72 -39.19 14.14
C GLU A 68 -14.92 -38.68 13.33
N THR A 69 -15.04 -37.39 13.04
CA THR A 69 -16.19 -36.83 12.29
C THR A 69 -15.77 -36.19 10.97
N LEU A 70 -16.00 -36.98 9.92
CA LEU A 70 -16.18 -36.68 8.49
C LEU A 70 -15.14 -35.80 7.74
N PRO A 71 -14.46 -36.37 6.72
CA PRO A 71 -13.71 -35.60 5.71
C PRO A 71 -14.56 -34.55 5.00
N ASP A 72 -15.84 -34.82 4.75
CA ASP A 72 -16.71 -33.98 3.92
C ASP A 72 -16.97 -32.59 4.54
N GLU A 73 -17.03 -32.49 5.87
CA GLU A 73 -17.22 -31.22 6.58
C GLU A 73 -15.95 -30.33 6.53
N LEU A 74 -14.79 -30.94 6.27
CA LEU A 74 -13.51 -30.26 6.14
C LEU A 74 -13.17 -29.88 4.70
N VAL A 75 -13.84 -30.45 3.70
CA VAL A 75 -13.65 -30.09 2.28
C VAL A 75 -13.90 -28.61 2.07
N GLN A 76 -15.06 -28.09 2.49
CA GLN A 76 -15.41 -26.69 2.28
C GLN A 76 -14.45 -25.70 3.01
N PRO A 77 -14.08 -25.91 4.30
CA PRO A 77 -13.06 -25.09 4.94
C PRO A 77 -11.70 -25.13 4.24
N CYS A 78 -11.26 -26.29 3.73
CA CYS A 78 -10.00 -26.43 3.02
C CYS A 78 -10.01 -25.74 1.65
N GLU A 79 -11.10 -25.86 0.89
CA GLU A 79 -11.31 -25.15 -0.39
C GLU A 79 -11.32 -23.64 -0.17
N LYS A 80 -12.04 -23.15 0.84
CA LYS A 80 -12.04 -21.72 1.19
C LYS A 80 -10.68 -21.23 1.65
N LEU A 81 -9.89 -22.08 2.30
CA LEU A 81 -8.54 -21.72 2.72
C LEU A 81 -7.59 -21.65 1.52
N ASP A 82 -7.80 -22.48 0.50
CA ASP A 82 -7.09 -22.38 -0.79
C ASP A 82 -7.41 -21.05 -1.48
N GLU A 83 -8.70 -20.69 -1.57
CA GLU A 83 -9.12 -19.38 -2.09
C GLU A 83 -8.48 -18.21 -1.32
N VAL A 84 -8.37 -18.32 0.01
CA VAL A 84 -7.68 -17.31 0.82
C VAL A 84 -6.20 -17.21 0.42
N CYS A 85 -5.51 -18.35 0.23
CA CYS A 85 -4.12 -18.36 -0.21
C CYS A 85 -3.98 -17.72 -1.60
N ASP A 86 -4.87 -18.03 -2.55
CA ASP A 86 -4.89 -17.37 -3.87
C ASP A 86 -5.03 -15.84 -3.76
N LYS A 87 -5.87 -15.35 -2.83
CA LYS A 87 -6.03 -13.91 -2.61
C LYS A 87 -4.77 -13.28 -2.01
N LEU A 88 -4.09 -13.96 -1.09
CA LEU A 88 -2.82 -13.51 -0.53
C LEU A 88 -1.72 -13.46 -1.61
N ASP A 89 -1.64 -14.48 -2.47
CA ASP A 89 -0.72 -14.53 -3.62
C ASP A 89 -1.00 -13.39 -4.63
N ALA A 90 -2.28 -13.09 -4.88
CA ALA A 90 -2.68 -11.96 -5.72
C ALA A 90 -2.26 -10.61 -5.11
N ILE A 91 -2.35 -10.45 -3.78
CA ILE A 91 -1.87 -9.25 -3.08
C ILE A 91 -0.35 -9.10 -3.23
N VAL A 92 0.43 -10.17 -3.05
CA VAL A 92 1.89 -10.14 -3.27
C VAL A 92 2.22 -9.75 -4.71
N THR A 93 1.47 -10.28 -5.68
CA THR A 93 1.62 -9.91 -7.10
C THR A 93 1.34 -8.43 -7.33
N ASN A 94 0.29 -7.89 -6.69
CA ASN A 94 -0.03 -6.47 -6.75
C ASN A 94 1.06 -5.59 -6.11
N LEU A 95 1.59 -5.98 -4.94
CA LEU A 95 2.70 -5.28 -4.28
C LEU A 95 3.94 -5.24 -5.19
N LYS A 96 4.26 -6.33 -5.88
CA LYS A 96 5.35 -6.36 -6.87
C LYS A 96 5.10 -5.40 -8.02
N ALA A 97 3.88 -5.33 -8.54
CA ALA A 97 3.52 -4.42 -9.61
C ALA A 97 3.62 -2.95 -9.16
N ILE A 98 3.21 -2.64 -7.93
CA ILE A 98 3.34 -1.31 -7.32
C ILE A 98 4.82 -0.94 -7.17
N LEU A 99 5.65 -1.86 -6.65
CA LEU A 99 7.09 -1.66 -6.52
C LEU A 99 7.74 -1.33 -7.87
N ASN A 100 7.40 -2.07 -8.93
CA ASN A 100 7.94 -1.80 -10.26
C ASN A 100 7.53 -0.42 -10.79
N LYS A 101 6.29 0.02 -10.53
CA LYS A 101 5.83 1.37 -10.88
C LYS A 101 6.60 2.45 -10.10
N MET A 102 6.82 2.24 -8.80
CA MET A 102 7.62 3.17 -7.98
C MET A 102 9.07 3.24 -8.46
N LYS A 103 9.69 2.10 -8.82
CA LYS A 103 11.02 2.05 -9.44
C LYS A 103 11.08 2.86 -10.73
N ALA A 104 10.09 2.70 -11.62
CA ALA A 104 10.01 3.48 -12.85
C ALA A 104 9.88 4.98 -12.57
N ILE A 105 9.07 5.39 -11.59
CA ILE A 105 8.96 6.79 -11.17
C ILE A 105 10.30 7.30 -10.65
N ALA A 106 11.00 6.54 -9.81
CA ALA A 106 12.30 6.92 -9.27
C ALA A 106 13.35 7.13 -10.37
N GLU A 107 13.43 6.23 -11.35
CA GLU A 107 14.34 6.37 -12.48
C GLU A 107 14.04 7.60 -13.33
N LEU A 108 12.76 7.94 -13.55
CA LEU A 108 12.35 9.16 -14.26
C LEU A 108 12.71 10.46 -13.53
N GLN A 109 13.04 10.39 -12.23
CA GLN A 109 13.33 11.53 -11.38
C GLN A 109 14.80 11.69 -11.01
N LYS A 110 15.68 10.78 -11.43
CA LYS A 110 17.12 10.78 -11.10
C LYS A 110 17.79 12.15 -11.31
N ASP A 111 17.36 12.91 -12.31
CA ASP A 111 17.97 14.19 -12.68
C ASP A 111 17.13 15.43 -12.31
N ARG A 112 16.02 15.26 -11.55
CA ARG A 112 15.02 16.33 -11.35
C ARG A 112 14.94 16.89 -9.92
N GLY A 113 15.85 16.47 -9.04
CA GLY A 113 15.85 16.87 -7.62
C GLY A 113 14.79 16.13 -6.79
N PRO A 114 14.70 16.42 -5.48
CA PRO A 114 13.82 15.69 -4.57
C PRO A 114 12.34 15.96 -4.89
N LEU A 115 11.56 14.89 -5.05
CA LEU A 115 10.10 14.97 -5.25
C LEU A 115 9.33 15.32 -3.97
N PHE A 116 9.91 15.00 -2.81
CA PHE A 116 9.31 15.18 -1.51
C PHE A 116 10.22 15.98 -0.59
N ARG A 117 9.65 16.45 0.52
CA ARG A 117 10.27 17.47 1.36
C ARG A 117 11.42 16.89 2.18
N THR A 118 11.26 15.67 2.68
CA THR A 118 12.25 14.99 3.50
C THR A 118 12.73 13.69 2.87
N TRP A 119 11.94 13.03 2.02
CA TRP A 119 12.30 11.75 1.42
C TRP A 119 12.67 11.84 -0.06
N GLU A 120 13.79 11.21 -0.41
CA GLU A 120 14.10 10.91 -1.80
C GLU A 120 13.15 9.82 -2.34
N THR A 121 12.84 9.87 -3.63
CA THR A 121 12.01 8.86 -4.31
C THR A 121 12.55 7.44 -4.12
N LYS A 122 13.87 7.30 -3.95
CA LYS A 122 14.54 6.04 -3.66
C LYS A 122 14.10 5.43 -2.33
N ARG A 123 13.80 6.23 -1.31
CA ARG A 123 13.40 5.74 0.01
C ARG A 123 12.04 5.06 -0.01
N PHE A 124 11.09 5.59 -0.78
CA PHE A 124 9.77 4.96 -1.01
C PHE A 124 9.92 3.60 -1.67
N VAL A 125 10.82 3.49 -2.65
CA VAL A 125 11.12 2.23 -3.32
C VAL A 125 11.72 1.20 -2.36
N GLU A 126 12.73 1.59 -1.57
CA GLU A 126 13.39 0.70 -0.60
C GLU A 126 12.39 0.13 0.41
N ILE A 127 11.57 0.97 1.02
CA ILE A 127 10.55 0.54 1.97
C ILE A 127 9.52 -0.38 1.32
N THR A 128 9.06 -0.04 0.10
CA THR A 128 8.09 -0.88 -0.60
C THR A 128 8.69 -2.23 -0.99
N GLU A 129 9.99 -2.28 -1.26
CA GLU A 129 10.72 -3.54 -1.52
C GLU A 129 10.82 -4.40 -0.27
N GLU A 130 11.16 -3.82 0.89
CA GLU A 130 11.17 -4.52 2.19
C GLU A 130 9.79 -5.11 2.53
N ILE A 131 8.73 -4.33 2.32
CA ILE A 131 7.34 -4.78 2.51
C ILE A 131 7.01 -5.93 1.56
N TYR A 132 7.29 -5.78 0.26
CA TYR A 132 7.03 -6.82 -0.73
C TYR A 132 7.76 -8.13 -0.41
N GLU A 133 9.05 -8.08 -0.06
CA GLU A 133 9.84 -9.27 0.24
C GLU A 133 9.31 -10.00 1.49
N SER A 134 8.93 -9.26 2.52
CA SER A 134 8.36 -9.82 3.76
C SER A 134 7.04 -10.53 3.49
N TYR A 135 6.13 -9.87 2.75
CA TYR A 135 4.82 -10.43 2.41
C TYR A 135 4.91 -11.59 1.42
N ARG A 136 5.87 -11.58 0.48
CA ARG A 136 6.12 -12.72 -0.42
C ARG A 136 6.50 -13.96 0.37
N LYS A 137 7.48 -13.84 1.27
CA LYS A 137 7.95 -14.98 2.08
C LYS A 137 6.85 -15.48 3.00
N GLU A 138 6.07 -14.59 3.61
CA GLU A 138 4.93 -14.99 4.45
C GLU A 138 3.84 -15.70 3.64
N ALA A 139 3.54 -15.27 2.40
CA ALA A 139 2.58 -15.96 1.54
C ALA A 139 3.04 -17.39 1.20
N GLU A 140 4.34 -17.56 0.91
CA GLU A 140 4.95 -18.86 0.65
C GLU A 140 4.82 -19.80 1.87
N GLU A 141 5.12 -19.32 3.07
CA GLU A 141 4.90 -20.10 4.30
C GLU A 141 3.43 -20.44 4.54
N LYS A 142 2.51 -19.51 4.25
CA LYS A 142 1.07 -19.75 4.37
C LYS A 142 0.56 -20.83 3.40
N ARG A 143 1.12 -20.89 2.20
CA ARG A 143 0.88 -21.99 1.24
C ARG A 143 1.38 -23.32 1.79
N ILE A 144 2.61 -23.36 2.32
CA ILE A 144 3.16 -24.57 2.95
C ILE A 144 2.25 -25.04 4.08
N ILE A 145 1.80 -24.13 4.95
CA ILE A 145 0.85 -24.43 6.03
C ILE A 145 -0.45 -25.04 5.50
N HIS A 146 -1.04 -24.46 4.45
CA HIS A 146 -2.26 -24.99 3.82
C HIS A 146 -2.04 -26.38 3.23
N GLU A 147 -0.91 -26.64 2.57
CA GLU A 147 -0.60 -27.94 1.99
C GLU A 147 -0.39 -29.03 3.04
N ILE A 148 0.21 -28.70 4.19
CA ILE A 148 0.50 -29.68 5.25
C ILE A 148 -0.67 -29.86 6.21
N ALA A 149 -1.43 -28.81 6.54
CA ALA A 149 -2.42 -28.82 7.63
C ALA A 149 -3.47 -29.95 7.52
N PRO A 150 -4.05 -30.26 6.34
CA PRO A 150 -5.00 -31.36 6.19
C PRO A 150 -4.38 -32.76 6.35
N ARG A 151 -3.06 -32.88 6.18
CA ARG A 151 -2.32 -34.15 6.21
C ARG A 151 -1.69 -34.46 7.58
N GLN A 152 -1.79 -33.55 8.55
CA GLN A 152 -1.10 -33.73 9.84
C GLN A 152 -1.97 -34.48 10.85
N PHE A 153 -1.44 -35.62 11.28
CA PHE A 153 -2.13 -36.60 12.12
C PHE A 153 -2.18 -36.22 13.60
N THR A 154 -1.30 -35.34 14.09
CA THR A 154 -1.27 -34.99 15.52
C THR A 154 -1.84 -33.61 15.81
N ARG A 155 -2.57 -33.50 16.94
CA ARG A 155 -3.07 -32.22 17.46
C ARG A 155 -1.96 -31.18 17.67
N LYS A 156 -0.75 -31.61 18.04
CA LYS A 156 0.39 -30.72 18.29
C LYS A 156 0.79 -29.98 17.02
N ASP A 157 0.87 -30.69 15.90
CA ASP A 157 1.30 -30.11 14.63
C ASP A 157 0.22 -29.16 14.07
N ARG A 158 -1.06 -29.52 14.22
CA ARG A 158 -2.20 -28.62 13.90
C ARG A 158 -2.13 -27.30 14.68
N VAL A 159 -1.90 -27.38 16.00
CA VAL A 159 -1.76 -26.18 16.85
C VAL A 159 -0.54 -25.33 16.47
N SER A 160 0.58 -25.98 16.09
CA SER A 160 1.78 -25.29 15.61
C SER A 160 1.49 -24.46 14.35
N ASN A 161 0.85 -25.08 13.34
CA ASN A 161 0.51 -24.41 12.08
C ASN A 161 -0.48 -23.26 12.29
N CYS A 162 -1.51 -23.48 13.12
CA CYS A 162 -2.46 -22.45 13.52
C CYS A 162 -1.75 -21.25 14.21
N SER A 163 -0.67 -21.50 14.96
CA SER A 163 0.13 -20.46 15.63
C SER A 163 1.03 -19.72 14.65
N MET A 164 1.71 -20.43 13.75
CA MET A 164 2.54 -19.82 12.70
C MET A 164 1.72 -18.90 11.80
N TRP A 165 0.55 -19.37 11.35
CA TRP A 165 -0.35 -18.54 10.55
C TRP A 165 -0.69 -17.24 11.25
N ARG A 166 -1.01 -17.30 12.55
CA ARG A 166 -1.42 -16.15 13.37
C ARG A 166 -0.29 -15.14 13.59
N VAL A 167 0.93 -15.60 13.88
CA VAL A 167 2.03 -14.73 14.30
C VAL A 167 2.63 -13.94 13.14
N GLN A 168 2.59 -14.48 11.91
CA GLN A 168 3.20 -13.87 10.72
C GLN A 168 4.68 -13.53 10.93
N PRO A 169 5.53 -14.51 11.31
CA PRO A 169 6.89 -14.27 11.78
C PRO A 169 7.79 -13.60 10.75
N LEU A 170 7.43 -13.63 9.47
CA LEU A 170 8.20 -13.03 8.39
C LEU A 170 7.80 -11.58 8.09
N ILE A 171 6.78 -11.06 8.77
CA ILE A 171 6.33 -9.67 8.67
C ILE A 171 6.56 -8.98 10.01
N ASP A 172 7.48 -8.01 10.06
CA ASP A 172 7.48 -7.05 11.18
C ASP A 172 6.33 -6.06 10.97
N LEU A 173 5.16 -6.40 11.53
CA LEU A 173 3.95 -5.60 11.44
C LEU A 173 4.13 -4.19 12.04
N ALA A 174 4.93 -4.08 13.12
CA ALA A 174 5.14 -2.79 13.77
C ALA A 174 5.99 -1.87 12.89
N GLU A 175 7.07 -2.40 12.33
CA GLU A 175 7.91 -1.68 11.38
C GLU A 175 7.17 -1.35 10.09
N THR A 176 6.44 -2.31 9.52
CA THR A 176 5.64 -2.11 8.31
C THR A 176 4.63 -0.97 8.49
N ASN A 177 3.85 -1.00 9.59
CA ASN A 177 2.86 0.05 9.86
C ASN A 177 3.50 1.42 10.09
N ARG A 178 4.65 1.48 10.79
CA ARG A 178 5.42 2.72 10.94
C ARG A 178 5.88 3.25 9.58
N ASN A 179 6.47 2.40 8.75
CA ASN A 179 6.99 2.77 7.44
C ASN A 179 5.88 3.28 6.51
N VAL A 180 4.73 2.61 6.49
CA VAL A 180 3.55 3.06 5.72
C VAL A 180 3.00 4.38 6.26
N GLY A 181 2.92 4.53 7.58
CA GLY A 181 2.52 5.79 8.21
C GLY A 181 3.43 6.95 7.83
N TYR A 182 4.75 6.75 7.81
CA TYR A 182 5.69 7.77 7.35
C TYR A 182 5.55 8.08 5.86
N MET A 183 5.37 7.05 5.01
CA MET A 183 5.09 7.25 3.59
C MET A 183 3.83 8.11 3.38
N LEU A 184 2.75 7.82 4.10
CA LEU A 184 1.48 8.55 4.03
C LEU A 184 1.62 10.00 4.52
N TRP A 185 2.29 10.19 5.65
CA TRP A 185 2.55 11.53 6.19
C TRP A 185 3.34 12.40 5.21
N GLU A 186 4.42 11.85 4.63
CA GLU A 186 5.29 12.56 3.69
C GLU A 186 4.54 12.98 2.41
N ILE A 187 3.64 12.14 1.91
CA ILE A 187 2.86 12.46 0.71
C ILE A 187 1.73 13.48 0.96
N GLU A 188 1.21 13.54 2.17
CA GLU A 188 0.15 14.47 2.59
C GLU A 188 0.68 15.86 2.91
N GLU A 189 1.90 15.97 3.42
CA GLU A 189 2.50 17.25 3.81
C GLU A 189 2.75 18.19 2.61
N ILE A 190 2.92 17.66 1.39
CA ILE A 190 3.10 18.45 0.15
C ILE A 190 1.83 19.24 -0.24
N LEU A 191 0.68 18.93 0.36
CA LEU A 191 -0.60 19.61 0.08
C LEU A 191 -0.91 20.76 1.06
N ARG A 192 -0.04 21.02 2.05
CA ARG A 192 -0.15 22.16 2.98
C ARG A 192 0.80 23.27 2.57
#